data_AF-A0A7C6D326-F1
#
_entry.id   AF-A0A7C6D326-F1
#
_cell.length_a   1.000
_cell.length_b   1.000
_cell.length_c   1.000
_cell.angle_alpha   90.00
_cell.angle_beta   90.00
_cell.angle_gamma   90.00
#
_symmetry.space_group_name_H-M   'P 1'
#
loop_
_entity.id
_entity.type
_entity.pdbx_description
1 polymer ?
#
loop_
_entity_poly.entity_id
_entity_poly.type
_entity_poly.pdbx_seq_one_letter_code
_entity_poly.pdbx_strand_id
1 'polypeptide(L)' 'MKTCPQCNGTGRCKLCRGTGKVGYPGYGDIKNFNDCHYCYQTGVCNKCHGQGKVL' A
#
# COMPACT_ATOMS: atom_id res chain seq x y z
N MET A 1 7.20 -3.88 -19.98
CA MET A 1 6.69 -3.42 -18.67
C MET A 1 5.18 -3.36 -18.73
N LYS A 2 4.49 -4.06 -17.83
CA LYS A 2 3.03 -4.06 -17.72
C LYS A 2 2.60 -3.39 -16.43
N THR A 3 1.46 -2.70 -16.44
CA THR A 3 0.84 -2.16 -15.23
C THR A 3 0.68 -3.26 -14.20
N CYS A 4 1.13 -3.01 -12.97
CA CYS A 4 0.99 -3.99 -11.89
C CYS A 4 -0.50 -4.14 -11.54
N PRO A 5 -1.12 -5.32 -11.76
CA PRO A 5 -2.55 -5.50 -11.54
C PRO A 5 -2.93 -5.50 -10.05
N GLN A 6 -1.96 -5.69 -9.15
CA GLN A 6 -2.21 -5.72 -7.71
C GLN A 6 -2.43 -4.31 -7.13
N CYS A 7 -1.85 -3.29 -7.75
CA CYS A 7 -1.99 -1.91 -7.33
C CYS A 7 -2.57 -1.02 -8.43
N ASN A 8 -3.00 -1.58 -9.55
CA ASN A 8 -3.50 -0.87 -10.74
C ASN A 8 -2.61 0.32 -11.13
N GLY A 9 -1.29 0.12 -11.16
CA GLY A 9 -0.35 1.18 -11.54
C GLY A 9 0.05 2.16 -10.43
N THR A 10 -0.65 2.18 -9.29
CA THR A 10 -0.38 3.19 -8.24
C THR A 10 0.92 2.98 -7.46
N GLY A 11 1.46 1.75 -7.46
CA GLY A 11 2.59 1.37 -6.60
C GLY A 11 2.23 1.23 -5.12
N ARG A 12 1.01 1.58 -4.71
CA ARG A 12 0.59 1.56 -3.30
C ARG A 12 -0.01 0.22 -2.92
N CYS A 13 0.13 -0.14 -1.64
CA CYS A 13 -0.56 -1.28 -1.07
C CYS A 13 -2.07 -1.08 -1.19
N LYS A 14 -2.78 -2.03 -1.79
CA LYS A 14 -4.23 -1.93 -2.02
C LYS A 14 -5.06 -1.92 -0.73
N LEU A 15 -4.54 -2.48 0.36
CA LEU A 15 -5.27 -2.63 1.62
C LEU A 15 -5.22 -1.36 2.47
N CYS A 16 -4.03 -0.79 2.65
CA CYS A 16 -3.85 0.45 3.43
C CYS A 16 -3.76 1.70 2.54
N ARG A 17 -3.89 1.55 1.22
CA ARG A 17 -3.84 2.66 0.24
C ARG A 17 -2.57 3.52 0.33
N GLY A 18 -1.47 2.96 0.83
CA GLY A 18 -0.21 3.69 0.98
C GLY A 18 0.15 4.12 2.39
N THR A 19 -0.75 3.98 3.36
CA THR A 19 -0.54 4.55 4.70
C THR A 19 0.25 3.66 5.65
N GLY A 20 0.40 2.37 5.32
CA GLY A 20 0.94 1.38 6.24
C GLY A 20 -0.04 0.93 7.34
N LYS A 21 -1.21 1.57 7.45
CA LYS A 21 -2.25 1.26 8.45
C LYS A 21 -3.60 0.94 7.81
N VAL A 22 -4.21 -0.16 8.23
CA VAL A 22 -5.53 -0.57 7.71
C VAL A 22 -6.61 0.37 8.27
N GLY A 23 -7.45 0.91 7.39
CA GLY A 23 -8.58 1.76 7.78
C GLY A 23 -8.22 3.21 8.13
N TYR A 24 -6.96 3.62 8.06
CA TYR A 24 -6.56 5.01 8.34
C TYR A 24 -7.12 5.96 7.27
N PRO A 25 -7.95 6.96 7.65
CA PRO A 25 -8.61 7.85 6.69
C PRO A 25 -7.72 9.00 6.20
N GLY A 26 -6.48 9.10 6.68
CA GLY A 26 -5.56 10.19 6.33
C GLY A 26 -5.59 11.38 7.29
N TYR A 27 -6.35 11.30 8.37
CA TYR A 27 -6.40 12.30 9.45
C TYR A 27 -6.57 11.62 10.82
N GLY A 28 -6.19 12.34 11.88
CA GLY A 28 -6.16 11.83 13.25
C GLY A 28 -4.85 11.11 13.59
N ASP A 29 -4.74 10.57 14.81
CA ASP A 29 -3.54 9.84 15.22
C ASP A 29 -3.50 8.45 14.56
N ILE A 30 -2.53 8.29 13.65
CA ILE A 30 -2.25 7.06 12.91
C ILE A 30 -1.93 5.86 13.81
N LYS A 31 -1.50 6.09 15.06
CA LYS A 31 -1.19 5.02 16.03
C LYS A 31 -2.41 4.24 16.48
N ASN A 32 -3.61 4.81 16.36
CA ASN A 32 -4.86 4.15 16.72
C ASN A 32 -5.35 3.11 15.69
N PHE A 33 -4.61 2.96 14.58
CA PHE A 33 -4.99 2.07 13.48
C PHE A 33 -4.05 0.86 13.41
N ASN A 34 -4.65 -0.27 13.04
CA ASN A 34 -3.95 -1.55 12.93
C ASN A 34 -2.89 -1.51 11.81
N ASP A 35 -1.76 -2.16 12.08
CA ASP A 35 -0.69 -2.30 11.10
C ASP A 35 -1.17 -3.08 9.88
N CYS A 36 -0.78 -2.60 8.69
CA CYS A 36 -1.00 -3.34 7.47
C CYS A 36 0.08 -4.40 7.30
N HIS A 37 -0.15 -5.58 7.89
CA HIS A 37 0.75 -6.72 7.77
C HIS A 37 0.95 -7.18 6.33
N TYR A 38 -0.02 -6.96 5.45
CA TYR A 38 0.10 -7.29 4.02
C TYR A 38 1.27 -6.57 3.35
N CYS A 39 1.60 -5.35 3.76
CA CYS A 39 2.74 -4.60 3.23
C CYS A 39 3.80 -4.33 4.30
N TYR A 40 3.74 -5.02 5.46
CA TYR A 40 4.64 -4.80 6.60
C TYR A 40 4.80 -3.31 6.96
N GLN A 41 3.67 -2.59 7.04
CA GLN A 41 3.59 -1.15 7.29
C GLN A 41 4.28 -0.22 6.27
N THR A 42 4.90 -0.76 5.21
CA THR A 42 5.59 0.07 4.21
C THR A 42 4.64 0.98 3.42
N GLY A 43 3.37 0.59 3.30
CA GLY A 43 2.42 1.25 2.40
C GLY A 43 2.63 0.91 0.93
N VAL A 44 3.65 0.11 0.61
CA VAL A 44 4.06 -0.17 -0.77
C VAL A 44 3.43 -1.46 -1.28
N CYS A 45 3.15 -1.53 -2.59
CA CYS A 45 2.73 -2.77 -3.23
C CYS A 45 3.91 -3.75 -3.30
N ASN A 46 3.85 -4.86 -2.56
CA ASN A 46 4.92 -5.87 -2.55
C ASN A 46 5.23 -6.47 -3.93
N LYS A 47 4.25 -6.50 -4.85
CA LYS A 47 4.43 -7.12 -6.16
C LYS A 47 5.29 -6.30 -7.13
N CYS A 48 5.20 -4.98 -7.05
CA CYS A 48 5.96 -4.08 -7.92
C CYS A 48 6.94 -3.19 -7.13
N HIS A 49 7.08 -3.42 -5.83
CA HIS A 49 7.93 -2.66 -4.92
C HIS A 49 7.77 -1.14 -5.06
N GLY A 50 6.54 -0.67 -5.29
CA GLY A 50 6.24 0.76 -5.41
C GLY A 50 6.33 1.33 -6.80
N GLN A 51 6.83 0.57 -7.78
CA GLN A 51 7.04 1.08 -9.15
C GLN A 51 5.76 1.24 -9.95
N GLY A 52 4.66 0.58 -9.54
CA GLY A 52 3.41 0.55 -10.30
C GLY A 52 3.43 -0.34 -11.54
N LYS A 53 4.58 -0.90 -11.90
CA LYS A 53 4.78 -1.74 -13.08
C LYS A 53 5.58 -2.99 -12.74
N VAL A 54 5.32 -4.08 -13.46
CA VAL A 54 6.10 -5.32 -13.42
C VAL A 54 6.74 -5.54 -14.79
N LEU A 55 7.88 -6.23 -14.84
CA LEU A 55 8.54 -6.58 -16.11
C LEU A 55 7.68 -7.54 -16.92
#